data_AF-A0A071MB90-F1
#
_entry.id   AF-A0A071MB90-F1
#
_cell.length_a   1.000
_cell.length_b   1.000
_cell.length_c   1.000
_cell.angle_alpha   90.00
_cell.angle_beta   90.00
_cell.angle_gamma   90.00
#
_symmetry.space_group_name_H-M   'P 1'
#
loop_
_entity.id
_entity.type
_entity.pdbx_description
1 polymer ?
#
loop_
_entity_poly.entity_id
_entity_poly.type
_entity_poly.pdbx_seq_one_letter_code
_entity_poly.pdbx_strand_id
1 'polypeptide(L)'
;MPRTKARTLPVVDVERRDTLSLRTITRYDRNARRPSTPILVGKYVVGRRPLADSVHTEYLILDGTEIAHKQISIPSEGDCATAIKRLRDAKRAASTAASSAIDKAKKAGKARTDAARGIA
;
A
#
# COMPACT_ATOMS: atom_id res chain seq x y z
N MET A 1 -24.08 -46.94 -24.12
CA MET A 1 -23.64 -46.92 -22.72
C MET A 1 -24.72 -46.29 -21.85
N PRO A 2 -25.14 -46.91 -20.73
CA PRO A 2 -26.19 -46.35 -19.89
C PRO A 2 -25.62 -45.23 -18.99
N ARG A 3 -26.36 -44.13 -18.85
CA ARG A 3 -26.03 -43.03 -17.94
C ARG A 3 -26.38 -43.46 -16.50
N THR A 4 -25.37 -43.67 -15.67
CA THR A 4 -25.52 -43.89 -14.24
C THR A 4 -26.19 -42.66 -13.62
N LYS A 5 -27.45 -42.78 -13.16
CA LYS A 5 -28.09 -41.72 -12.37
C LYS A 5 -27.45 -41.71 -10.98
N ALA A 6 -26.59 -40.73 -10.73
CA ALA A 6 -26.04 -40.49 -9.40
C ALA A 6 -27.20 -40.18 -8.45
N ARG A 7 -27.37 -41.04 -7.44
CA ARG A 7 -28.32 -40.89 -6.36
C ARG A 7 -27.86 -39.69 -5.52
N THR A 8 -28.55 -38.55 -5.62
CA THR A 8 -28.34 -37.40 -4.76
C THR A 8 -28.60 -37.84 -3.32
N LEU A 9 -27.54 -37.94 -2.53
CA LEU A 9 -27.65 -38.14 -1.09
C LEU A 9 -28.35 -36.90 -0.49
N PRO A 10 -29.26 -37.07 0.49
CA PRO A 10 -29.87 -35.92 1.15
C PRO A 10 -28.76 -35.15 1.86
N VAL A 11 -28.66 -33.85 1.57
CA VAL A 11 -27.79 -32.93 2.29
C VAL A 11 -28.38 -32.81 3.70
N VAL A 12 -27.90 -33.65 4.60
CA VAL A 12 -28.14 -33.48 6.02
C VAL A 12 -27.36 -32.24 6.42
N ASP A 13 -28.09 -31.15 6.68
CA ASP A 13 -27.53 -29.92 7.22
C ASP A 13 -27.15 -30.20 8.68
N VAL A 14 -26.00 -30.85 8.86
CA VAL A 14 -25.39 -31.01 10.18
C VAL A 14 -25.03 -29.61 10.64
N GLU A 15 -25.67 -29.13 11.71
CA GLU A 15 -25.31 -27.88 12.38
C GLU A 15 -23.83 -27.91 12.78
N ARG A 16 -22.96 -27.43 11.90
CA ARG A 16 -21.55 -27.20 12.20
C ARG A 16 -21.47 -25.91 12.98
N ARG A 17 -21.62 -26.00 14.30
CA ARG A 17 -21.72 -24.84 15.22
C ARG A 17 -20.54 -23.87 15.12
N ASP A 18 -19.36 -24.35 14.70
CA ASP A 18 -18.11 -23.58 14.76
C ASP A 18 -17.43 -23.36 13.40
N THR A 19 -18.08 -23.70 12.28
CA THR A 19 -17.52 -23.46 10.94
C THR A 19 -18.56 -22.90 10.01
N LEU A 20 -18.19 -21.92 9.19
CA LEU A 20 -19.04 -21.40 8.12
C LEU A 20 -19.62 -22.55 7.27
N SER A 21 -20.93 -22.49 7.02
CA SER A 21 -21.63 -23.52 6.25
C SER A 21 -21.12 -23.54 4.81
N LEU A 22 -21.27 -24.69 4.14
CA LEU A 22 -20.78 -24.97 2.77
C LEU A 22 -21.20 -23.93 1.71
N ARG A 23 -22.19 -23.08 2.00
CA ARG A 23 -22.71 -22.04 1.10
C ARG A 23 -22.98 -20.73 1.83
N THR A 24 -22.04 -20.27 2.65
CA THR A 24 -22.16 -18.92 3.23
C THR A 24 -22.00 -17.89 2.12
N ILE A 25 -23.11 -17.27 1.70
CA ILE A 25 -23.13 -16.18 0.71
C ILE A 25 -23.17 -14.85 1.46
N THR A 26 -22.03 -14.18 1.56
CA THR A 26 -21.97 -12.81 2.07
C THR A 26 -22.35 -11.86 0.95
N ARG A 27 -23.54 -11.24 1.05
CA ARG A 27 -23.97 -10.22 0.08
C ARG A 27 -23.26 -8.91 0.37
N TYR A 28 -22.65 -8.34 -0.66
CA TYR A 28 -22.00 -7.04 -0.56
C TYR A 28 -23.05 -5.92 -0.52
N ASP A 29 -23.13 -5.20 0.59
CA ASP A 29 -23.90 -3.95 0.68
C ASP A 29 -23.02 -2.76 0.29
N ARG A 30 -23.38 -2.10 -0.80
CA ARG A 30 -22.67 -0.93 -1.33
C ARG A 30 -22.78 0.29 -0.40
N ASN A 31 -23.89 0.43 0.31
CA ASN A 31 -24.19 1.62 1.11
C ASN A 31 -23.78 1.46 2.58
N ALA A 32 -23.44 0.24 3.01
CA ALA A 32 -22.94 0.00 4.34
C ALA A 32 -21.65 0.78 4.60
N ARG A 33 -21.58 1.47 5.75
CA ARG A 33 -20.37 2.21 6.15
C ARG A 33 -19.23 1.23 6.34
N ARG A 34 -18.20 1.38 5.52
CA ARG A 34 -17.02 0.52 5.55
C ARG A 34 -16.01 0.97 6.60
N PRO A 35 -15.20 0.05 7.16
CA PRO A 35 -14.15 0.39 8.09
C PRO A 35 -13.10 1.28 7.41
N SER A 36 -13.03 2.55 7.81
CA SER A 36 -12.00 3.50 7.38
C SER A 36 -10.95 3.77 8.47
N THR A 37 -11.10 3.15 9.64
CA THR A 37 -10.15 3.32 10.74
C THR A 37 -8.83 2.65 10.38
N PRO A 38 -7.67 3.26 10.70
CA PRO A 38 -6.39 2.63 10.45
C PRO A 38 -6.23 1.32 11.24
N ILE A 39 -5.41 0.43 10.73
CA ILE A 39 -5.03 -0.84 11.38
C ILE A 39 -3.55 -0.83 11.71
N LEU A 40 -3.18 -1.60 12.73
CA LEU A 40 -1.79 -1.87 13.06
C LEU A 40 -1.38 -3.20 12.43
N VAL A 41 -0.28 -3.17 11.67
CA VAL A 41 0.37 -4.36 11.12
C VAL A 41 1.75 -4.44 11.76
N GLY A 42 1.87 -5.26 12.80
CA GLY A 42 3.04 -5.26 13.69
C GLY A 42 3.24 -3.88 14.30
N LYS A 43 4.37 -3.24 13.97
CA LYS A 43 4.70 -1.87 14.41
C LYS A 43 4.26 -0.76 13.44
N TYR A 44 3.68 -1.10 12.29
CA TYR A 44 3.37 -0.13 11.25
C TYR A 44 1.90 0.27 11.26
N VAL A 45 1.64 1.54 10.95
CA VAL A 45 0.29 2.07 10.81
C VAL A 45 -0.12 1.97 9.34
N VAL A 46 -1.24 1.32 9.08
CA VAL A 46 -1.81 1.18 7.74
C VAL A 46 -3.20 1.82 7.71
N GLY A 47 -3.34 2.87 6.93
CA GLY A 47 -4.62 3.52 6.67
C GLY A 47 -5.53 2.65 5.83
N ARG A 48 -6.84 2.68 6.11
CA ARG A 48 -7.86 2.03 5.28
C ARG A 48 -8.70 3.08 4.56
N ARG A 49 -8.72 3.01 3.24
CA ARG A 49 -9.54 3.88 2.39
C ARG A 49 -10.47 3.04 1.53
N PRO A 50 -11.74 2.88 1.93
CA PRO A 50 -12.76 2.31 1.08
C PRO A 50 -12.89 3.07 -0.25
N LEU A 51 -12.91 2.37 -1.37
CA LEU A 51 -13.22 2.97 -2.67
C LEU A 51 -14.75 3.05 -2.86
N ALA A 52 -15.24 4.17 -3.37
CA ALA A 52 -16.68 4.45 -3.49
C ALA A 52 -17.39 3.48 -4.45
N ASP A 53 -16.76 3.15 -5.57
CA ASP A 53 -17.38 2.35 -6.64
C ASP A 53 -16.88 0.90 -6.69
N SER A 54 -16.04 0.50 -5.73
CA SER A 54 -15.38 -0.82 -5.75
C SER A 54 -15.61 -1.59 -4.47
N VAL A 55 -15.62 -2.93 -4.56
CA VAL A 55 -15.65 -3.81 -3.38
C VAL A 55 -14.36 -3.67 -2.55
N HIS A 56 -13.30 -3.17 -3.16
CA HIS A 56 -11.97 -3.09 -2.58
C HIS A 56 -11.80 -1.94 -1.58
N THR A 57 -10.92 -2.19 -0.60
CA THR A 57 -10.39 -1.17 0.31
C THR A 57 -8.93 -0.94 -0.06
N GLU A 58 -8.56 0.32 -0.29
CA GLU A 58 -7.16 0.70 -0.49
C GLU A 58 -6.46 0.78 0.87
N TYR A 59 -5.37 0.04 1.02
CA TYR A 59 -4.50 0.06 2.19
C TYR A 59 -3.33 0.99 1.93
N LEU A 60 -3.18 1.98 2.80
CA LEU A 60 -2.16 3.02 2.71
C LEU A 60 -1.10 2.73 3.77
N ILE A 61 0.11 2.35 3.38
CA ILE A 61 1.22 2.14 4.31
C ILE A 61 1.76 3.51 4.69
N LEU A 62 1.73 3.87 5.98
CA LEU A 62 2.11 5.19 6.47
C LEU A 62 3.50 5.17 7.13
N ASP A 63 4.31 6.19 6.86
CA ASP A 63 5.53 6.54 7.62
C ASP A 63 5.32 7.93 8.23
N GLY A 64 4.69 7.98 9.41
CA GLY A 64 4.26 9.22 10.04
C GLY A 64 3.10 9.87 9.27
N THR A 65 3.34 11.04 8.66
CA THR A 65 2.35 11.79 7.87
C THR A 65 2.34 11.44 6.39
N GLU A 66 3.32 10.65 5.93
CA GLU A 66 3.49 10.34 4.51
C GLU A 66 3.05 8.93 4.16
N ILE A 67 2.58 8.78 2.93
CA ILE A 67 2.16 7.49 2.37
C ILE A 67 3.36 6.87 1.65
N ALA A 68 3.90 5.79 2.21
CA ALA A 68 5.00 5.04 1.63
C ALA A 68 4.58 4.21 0.42
N HIS A 69 3.40 3.58 0.50
CA HIS A 69 2.88 2.76 -0.59
C HIS A 69 1.36 2.58 -0.45
N LYS A 70 0.70 2.21 -1.56
CA LYS A 70 -0.73 1.94 -1.62
C LYS A 70 -0.97 0.61 -2.32
N GLN A 71 -1.87 -0.19 -1.79
CA GLN A 71 -2.23 -1.49 -2.38
C GLN A 71 -3.64 -1.92 -1.99
N ILE A 72 -4.20 -2.87 -2.73
CA ILE A 72 -5.58 -3.36 -2.54
C ILE A 72 -5.66 -4.49 -1.51
N SER A 73 -4.60 -5.28 -1.38
CA SER A 73 -4.49 -6.35 -0.38
C SER A 73 -4.00 -5.81 0.97
N ILE A 74 -4.39 -6.49 2.06
CA ILE A 74 -3.83 -6.21 3.38
C ILE A 74 -2.32 -6.49 3.33
N PRO A 75 -1.46 -5.51 3.66
CA PRO A 75 -0.02 -5.70 3.63
C PRO A 75 0.45 -6.61 4.76
N SER A 76 1.51 -7.37 4.50
CA SER A 76 2.28 -8.01 5.56
C SER A 76 3.22 -7.01 6.24
N GLU A 77 3.78 -7.39 7.38
CA GLU A 77 4.79 -6.57 8.06
C GLU A 77 6.05 -6.36 7.19
N GLY A 78 6.45 -7.38 6.42
CA GLY A 78 7.58 -7.31 5.50
C GLY A 78 7.34 -6.33 4.34
N ASP A 79 6.13 -6.29 3.81
CA ASP A 79 5.73 -5.34 2.76
C ASP A 79 5.80 -3.90 3.29
N CYS A 80 5.28 -3.68 4.51
CA CYS A 80 5.35 -2.39 5.18
C CYS A 80 6.79 -1.92 5.38
N ALA A 81 7.65 -2.80 5.91
CA ALA A 81 9.06 -2.49 6.12
C ALA A 81 9.78 -2.11 4.81
N THR A 82 9.51 -2.87 3.74
CA THR A 82 10.13 -2.66 2.43
C THR A 82 9.65 -1.37 1.78
N ALA A 83 8.35 -1.08 1.84
CA ALA A 83 7.76 0.15 1.32
C ALA A 83 8.35 1.39 2.00
N ILE A 84 8.43 1.38 3.34
CA ILE A 84 8.97 2.50 4.12
C ILE A 84 10.47 2.68 3.83
N LYS A 85 11.23 1.58 3.75
CA LYS A 85 12.65 1.64 3.39
C LYS A 85 12.84 2.30 2.02
N ARG A 86 12.07 1.88 1.02
CA ARG A 86 12.11 2.47 -0.34
C ARG A 86 11.78 3.96 -0.33
N LEU A 87 10.77 4.40 0.43
CA LEU A 87 10.43 5.82 0.57
C LEU A 87 11.60 6.61 1.16
N ARG A 88 12.21 6.11 2.24
CA ARG A 88 13.33 6.78 2.91
C ARG A 88 14.58 6.83 2.03
N ASP A 89 14.86 5.76 1.30
CA ASP A 89 15.98 5.71 0.36
C ASP A 89 15.78 6.69 -0.81
N ALA A 90 14.55 6.78 -1.35
CA ALA A 90 14.20 7.76 -2.37
C ALA A 90 14.37 9.21 -1.87
N LYS A 91 13.95 9.51 -0.64
CA LYS A 91 14.19 10.81 -0.01
C LYS A 91 15.66 11.14 0.15
N ARG A 92 16.46 10.18 0.61
CA ARG A 92 17.92 10.35 0.73
C ARG A 92 18.54 10.64 -0.62
N ALA A 93 18.19 9.89 -1.66
CA ALA A 93 18.68 10.12 -3.02
C ALA A 93 18.28 11.50 -3.56
N ALA A 94 17.04 11.95 -3.31
CA ALA A 94 16.61 13.30 -3.68
C ALA A 94 17.40 14.38 -2.95
N SER A 95 17.66 14.20 -1.65
CA SER A 95 18.44 15.15 -0.85
C SER A 95 19.89 15.26 -1.30
N THR A 96 20.54 14.15 -1.64
CA THR A 96 21.93 14.17 -2.14
C THR A 96 22.01 14.78 -3.52
N ALA A 97 21.04 14.50 -4.40
CA ALA A 97 20.95 15.13 -5.72
C ALA A 97 20.79 16.65 -5.59
N ALA A 98 19.91 17.13 -4.70
CA ALA A 98 19.71 18.56 -4.45
C ALA A 98 21.00 19.24 -3.96
N SER A 99 21.69 18.66 -2.96
CA SER A 99 22.97 19.19 -2.47
C SER A 99 24.03 19.25 -3.57
N SER A 100 24.14 18.19 -4.39
CA SER A 100 25.11 18.17 -5.49
C SER A 100 24.84 19.23 -6.56
N ALA A 101 23.56 19.54 -6.82
CA ALA A 101 23.16 20.60 -7.75
C ALA A 101 23.51 21.99 -7.19
N ILE A 102 23.28 22.21 -5.90
CA ILE A 102 23.65 23.45 -5.20
C ILE A 102 25.17 23.65 -5.24
N ASP A 103 25.95 22.60 -4.96
CA ASP A 103 27.41 22.69 -4.97
C ASP A 103 27.97 22.97 -6.37
N LYS A 104 27.39 22.35 -7.41
CA LYS A 104 27.73 22.65 -8.80
C LYS A 104 27.40 24.11 -9.15
N ALA A 105 26.24 24.61 -8.73
CA ALA A 105 25.84 26.00 -8.96
C ALA A 105 26.80 26.99 -8.27
N LYS A 106 27.19 26.72 -7.01
CA LYS A 106 28.18 27.53 -6.28
C LYS A 106 29.54 27.55 -6.97
N LYS A 107 30.03 26.40 -7.42
CA LYS A 107 31.30 26.29 -8.16
C LYS A 107 31.26 27.05 -9.49
N ALA A 108 30.16 26.96 -10.24
CA ALA A 108 29.98 27.69 -11.48
C ALA A 108 29.94 29.22 -11.26
N GLY A 109 29.27 29.67 -10.20
CA GLY A 109 29.25 31.09 -9.81
C GLY A 109 30.64 31.62 -9.47
N LYS A 110 31.40 30.86 -8.67
CA LYS A 110 32.77 31.23 -8.29
C LYS A 110 33.73 31.30 -9.49
N ALA A 111 33.64 30.34 -10.42
CA ALA A 111 34.44 30.37 -11.64
C ALA A 111 34.17 31.61 -12.50
N ARG A 112 32.91 32.07 -12.57
CA ARG A 112 32.55 33.30 -13.30
C ARG A 112 33.09 34.56 -12.63
N THR A 113 33.05 34.63 -11.30
CA THR A 113 33.59 35.79 -10.57
C THR A 113 35.12 35.86 -10.65
N ASP A 114 35.80 34.71 -10.59
CA ASP A 114 37.26 34.64 -10.73
C ASP A 114 37.69 35.00 -12.16
N ALA A 115 36.97 34.53 -13.19
CA ALA A 115 37.22 34.91 -14.58
C ALA A 115 37.00 36.42 -14.83
N ALA A 116 35.97 37.03 -14.23
CA ALA A 116 35.73 38.46 -14.35
C ALA A 116 36.81 39.32 -13.65
N ARG A 117 37.46 38.79 -12.60
CA ARG A 117 38.48 39.51 -11.82
C ARG A 117 39.87 39.46 -12.44
N GLY A 118 40.15 38.47 -13.29
CA GLY A 118 41.44 38.35 -14.01
C GLY A 118 41.52 39.16 -15.32
N ILE A 119 40.43 39.83 -15.71
CA ILE A 119 40.36 40.66 -16.93
C ILE A 119 40.51 42.18 -16.60
N ALA A 120 40.60 42.53 -15.31
CA ALA A 120 40.75 43.90 -14.82
C ALA A 120 42.22 44.24 -14.52
#